data_AF-A0A315EMD6-F1
#
_entry.id   AF-A0A315EMD6-F1
#
_cell.length_a   1.000
_cell.length_b   1.000
_cell.length_c   1.000
_cell.angle_alpha   90.00
_cell.angle_beta   90.00
_cell.angle_gamma   90.00
#
_symmetry.space_group_name_H-M   'P 1'
#
loop_
_entity.id
_entity.type
_entity.pdbx_description
1 polymer ?
#
loop_
_entity_poly.entity_id
_entity_poly.type
_entity_poly.pdbx_seq_one_letter_code
_entity_poly.pdbx_strand_id
1 'polypeptide(L)' 'MNSKYFWRNVVYALAAINLLFWLWNDGGLRFLGLGPKPVQEPHRVDNQVDPELLTIKPAASAASSH' A
#
# COMPACT_ATOMS: atom_id res chain seq x y z
N MET A 1 -39.12 20.16 4.97
CA MET A 1 -38.81 18.71 4.87
C MET A 1 -38.82 18.13 6.28
N ASN A 2 -39.52 17.02 6.53
CA ASN A 2 -39.59 16.41 7.86
C ASN A 2 -38.20 15.92 8.31
N SER A 3 -37.53 16.75 9.12
CA SER A 3 -36.12 16.62 9.54
C SER A 3 -35.78 15.25 10.11
N LYS A 4 -36.71 14.62 10.83
CA LYS A 4 -36.53 13.29 11.42
C LYS A 4 -36.32 12.18 10.38
N TYR A 5 -37.07 12.22 9.27
CA TYR A 5 -36.92 11.23 8.20
C TYR A 5 -35.66 11.48 7.38
N PHE A 6 -35.28 12.75 7.22
CA PHE A 6 -34.03 13.11 6.56
C PHE A 6 -32.81 12.53 7.30
N TRP A 7 -32.70 12.78 8.61
CA TRP A 7 -31.60 12.25 9.42
C TRP A 7 -31.58 10.72 9.47
N ARG A 8 -32.74 10.07 9.56
CA ARG A 8 -32.82 8.61 9.49
C ARG A 8 -32.27 8.07 8.16
N ASN A 9 -32.65 8.69 7.05
CA ASN A 9 -32.18 8.27 5.73
C ASN A 9 -30.67 8.51 5.57
N VAL A 10 -30.15 9.61 6.14
CA VAL A 10 -28.70 9.88 6.18
C VAL A 10 -27.97 8.77 6.95
N VAL A 11 -28.48 8.36 8.11
CA VAL A 11 -27.88 7.27 8.90
C VAL A 11 -27.89 5.96 8.11
N TYR A 12 -28.99 5.62 7.44
CA TYR A 12 -29.04 4.42 6.60
C TYR A 12 -28.09 4.48 5.41
N ALA A 13 -27.99 5.64 4.74
CA ALA A 13 -27.04 5.83 3.65
C ALA A 13 -25.59 5.65 4.12
N LEU A 14 -25.23 6.27 5.25
CA LEU A 14 -23.91 6.14 5.85
C LEU A 14 -23.60 4.68 6.21
N ALA A 15 -24.56 3.96 6.80
CA ALA A 15 -24.39 2.55 7.13
C ALA A 15 -24.18 1.69 5.87
N ALA A 16 -24.98 1.91 4.83
CA ALA A 16 -24.85 1.18 3.56
C ALA A 16 -23.49 1.45 2.89
N ILE A 17 -23.04 2.70 2.87
CA ILE A 17 -21.73 3.09 2.31
C ILE A 17 -20.59 2.42 3.11
N ASN A 18 -20.69 2.38 4.44
CA ASN A 18 -19.68 1.72 5.27
C ASN A 18 -19.61 0.21 5.02
N LEU A 19 -20.76 -0.47 4.89
CA LEU A 19 -20.78 -1.90 4.57
C LEU A 19 -20.20 -2.18 3.19
N LEU A 20 -20.52 -1.34 2.20
CA LEU A 20 -19.96 -1.46 0.86
C LEU A 20 -18.43 -1.23 0.88
N PHE A 21 -17.97 -0.24 1.63
CA PHE A 21 -16.54 0.04 1.79
C PHE A 21 -15.81 -1.13 2.48
N TRP A 22 -16.40 -1.71 3.52
CA TRP A 22 -15.86 -2.88 4.19
C TRP A 22 -15.74 -4.08 3.25
N LEU A 23 -16.80 -4.39 2.48
CA LEU A 23 -16.81 -5.47 1.50
C LEU A 23 -15.78 -5.25 0.38
N TRP A 24 -15.60 -4.00 -0.05
CA TRP A 24 -14.59 -3.63 -1.03
C TRP A 24 -13.18 -3.85 -0.48
N ASN A 25 -12.92 -3.35 0.73
CA ASN A 25 -11.61 -3.42 1.38
C ASN A 25 -11.15 -4.87 1.67
N ASP A 26 -12.08 -5.76 2.04
CA ASP A 26 -11.79 -7.19 2.25
C ASP A 26 -11.47 -7.94 0.94
N GLY A 27 -11.58 -7.26 -0.21
CA GLY A 27 -11.34 -7.87 -1.51
C GLY A 27 -12.55 -8.66 -2.03
N GLY A 28 -13.70 -8.55 -1.38
CA GLY A 28 -14.95 -9.16 -1.84
C GLY A 28 -15.32 -8.76 -3.27
N LEU A 29 -14.93 -7.56 -3.73
CA LEU A 29 -15.18 -7.09 -5.10
C LEU A 29 -14.03 -7.39 -6.09
N ARG A 30 -13.04 -8.19 -5.69
CA ARG A 30 -11.88 -8.53 -6.54
C ARG A 30 -12.28 -9.35 -7.77
N PHE A 31 -13.30 -10.20 -7.68
CA PHE A 31 -13.79 -10.98 -8.82
C PHE A 31 -14.44 -10.13 -9.92
N LEU A 32 -14.93 -8.93 -9.57
CA LEU A 32 -15.47 -7.95 -10.53
C LEU A 32 -14.39 -7.02 -11.10
N GLY A 33 -13.12 -7.21 -10.73
CA GLY A 33 -12.04 -6.29 -11.12
C GLY A 33 -12.08 -4.95 -10.38
N LEU A 34 -13.00 -4.78 -9.42
CA LEU A 34 -13.14 -3.56 -8.62
C LEU A 34 -12.36 -3.63 -7.31
N GLY A 35 -11.75 -4.77 -6.95
CA GLY A 35 -11.04 -4.92 -5.68
C GLY A 35 -9.82 -3.99 -5.52
N PRO A 36 -9.41 -3.68 -4.28
CA PRO A 36 -8.25 -2.85 -4.01
C PRO A 36 -6.97 -3.49 -4.58
N LYS A 37 -6.14 -2.68 -5.22
CA LYS A 37 -4.84 -3.12 -5.74
C LYS A 37 -3.89 -3.33 -4.55
N PRO A 38 -3.41 -4.57 -4.28
CA PRO A 38 -2.43 -4.77 -3.23
C PRO A 38 -1.17 -3.99 -3.57
N VAL A 39 -0.70 -3.17 -2.64
CA VAL A 39 0.63 -2.56 -2.72
C VAL A 39 1.63 -3.69 -2.49
N GLN A 40 2.06 -4.33 -3.56
CA GLN A 40 3.27 -5.15 -3.53
C GLN A 40 4.43 -4.20 -3.32
N GLU A 41 5.27 -4.46 -2.33
CA GLU A 41 6.46 -3.66 -2.05
C GLU A 41 7.27 -3.50 -3.34
N PRO A 42 7.34 -2.29 -3.92
CA PRO A 42 7.87 -2.10 -5.25
C PRO A 42 9.39 -2.37 -5.26
N HIS A 43 9.82 -3.28 -6.13
CA HIS A 43 11.17 -3.30 -6.72
C HIS A 43 12.36 -3.65 -5.82
N ARG A 44 12.19 -4.30 -4.66
CA ARG A 44 13.39 -4.84 -4.00
C ARG A 44 14.13 -5.80 -4.91
N VAL A 45 13.46 -6.63 -5.72
CA VAL A 45 14.16 -7.62 -6.55
C VAL A 45 14.88 -6.98 -7.76
N ASP A 46 14.27 -5.99 -8.42
CA ASP A 46 14.86 -5.38 -9.64
C ASP A 46 15.89 -4.28 -9.35
N ASN A 47 15.84 -3.63 -8.18
CA ASN A 47 16.78 -2.60 -7.73
C ASN A 47 17.68 -3.05 -6.57
N GLN A 48 17.66 -4.34 -6.22
CA GLN A 48 18.68 -4.89 -5.32
C GLN A 48 20.02 -4.81 -6.06
N VAL A 49 20.83 -3.81 -5.70
CA VAL A 49 22.22 -3.71 -6.15
C VAL A 49 22.89 -5.04 -5.81
N ASP A 50 23.29 -5.77 -6.85
CA ASP A 50 23.94 -7.08 -6.71
C ASP A 50 25.18 -6.89 -5.82
N PRO A 51 25.18 -7.36 -4.56
CA PRO A 51 26.28 -7.09 -3.64
C PRO A 51 27.57 -7.77 -4.12
N GLU A 52 27.45 -8.79 -4.98
CA GLU A 52 28.56 -9.50 -5.65
C GLU A 52 29.32 -8.61 -6.66
N LEU A 53 28.69 -7.54 -7.18
CA LEU A 53 29.34 -6.57 -8.10
C LEU A 53 30.04 -5.41 -7.37
N LEU A 54 29.83 -5.27 -6.06
CA LEU A 54 30.49 -4.25 -5.24
C LEU A 54 31.88 -4.72 -4.85
N THR A 55 32.87 -4.54 -5.74
CA THR A 55 34.28 -4.76 -5.37
C THR A 55 34.70 -3.73 -4.34
N ILE A 56 35.02 -4.18 -3.13
CA ILE A 56 35.53 -3.31 -2.07
C ILE A 56 36.94 -2.91 -2.48
N LYS A 57 37.10 -1.67 -2.99
CA LYS A 57 38.41 -1.10 -3.27
C LYS A 57 39.17 -1.01 -1.94
N PRO A 58 40.30 -1.74 -1.76
CA PRO A 58 41.06 -1.64 -0.53
C PRO A 58 41.53 -0.20 -0.36
N ALA A 59 41.47 0.32 0.86
CA ALA A 59 42.01 1.62 1.21
C ALA A 59 43.55 1.61 1.14
N ALA A 60 44.09 1.54 -0.08
CA ALA A 60 45.50 1.74 -0.37
C ALA A 60 45.83 3.24 -0.25
N SER A 61 45.69 3.82 0.95
CA SER A 61 46.22 5.16 1.25
C SER A 61 46.27 5.54 2.74
N ALA A 62 46.29 4.57 3.67
CA ALA A 62 46.37 4.88 5.11
C ALA A 62 47.51 4.15 5.86
N ALA A 63 48.51 3.63 5.14
CA ALA A 63 49.65 2.94 5.77
C ALA A 63 51.01 3.31 5.14
N SER A 64 51.13 4.51 4.57
CA SER A 64 52.42 5.10 4.20
C SER A 64 52.75 6.28 5.12
N SER A 65 52.80 6.03 6.43
CA SER A 65 53.49 6.89 7.41
C SER A 65 53.49 6.22 8.78
N HIS A 66 54.43 5.32 9.04
CA HIS A 66 55.09 5.24 10.33
C HIS A 66 56.46 4.56 10.24
#